data_AF-A0A7V3CWZ8-F1
#
_entry.id   AF-A0A7V3CWZ8-F1
#
_cell.length_a   1.000
_cell.length_b   1.000
_cell.length_c   1.000
_cell.angle_alpha   90.00
_cell.angle_beta   90.00
_cell.angle_gamma   90.00
#
_symmetry.space_group_name_H-M   'P 1'
#
loop_
_entity.id
_entity.type
_entity.pdbx_description
1 polymer ?
#
loop_
_entity_poly.entity_id
_entity_poly.type
_entity_poly.pdbx_seq_one_letter_code
_entity_poly.pdbx_strand_id
1 'polypeptide(L)'
;MEIIEYTPEWKEKWDQFVLESNNGTMFHLQKFFDYHKPGKFNFNHLIFLEKGNIVAVLPGSIINGTLFESPIGASYGSIVTKDVKFTKALEIVQTLIEYGKSKGWKEILLTSAPRVYERYPNENLDFAMLWLGFKYDLHYISSAIKLFPERDIISRFQQTVRRNVRKTLKDPDIRVEMND
;
A
#
# COMPACT_ATOMS: atom_id res chain seq x y z
N MET A 1 14.19 -11.52 -13.17
CA MET A 1 13.37 -10.30 -13.08
C MET A 1 14.25 -9.08 -13.32
N GLU A 2 13.73 -7.97 -13.84
CA GLU A 2 14.44 -6.69 -13.92
C GLU A 2 13.66 -5.60 -13.19
N ILE A 3 14.36 -4.57 -12.71
CA ILE A 3 13.74 -3.38 -12.13
C ILE A 3 14.06 -2.18 -13.02
N ILE A 4 13.02 -1.44 -13.37
CA ILE A 4 13.12 -0.15 -14.06
C ILE A 4 12.54 0.96 -13.18
N GLU A 5 13.05 2.18 -13.38
CA GLU A 5 12.46 3.37 -12.79
C GLU A 5 11.19 3.73 -13.57
N TYR A 6 10.15 4.10 -12.84
CA TYR A 6 8.89 4.57 -13.42
C TYR A 6 9.10 5.84 -14.24
N THR A 7 8.41 5.89 -15.36
CA THR A 7 8.23 7.10 -16.17
C THR A 7 6.74 7.30 -16.48
N PRO A 8 6.27 8.51 -16.82
CA PRO A 8 4.85 8.79 -17.03
C PRO A 8 4.15 7.89 -18.05
N GLU A 9 4.88 7.30 -19.00
CA GLU A 9 4.36 6.36 -20.00
C GLU A 9 3.86 5.05 -19.38
N TRP A 10 4.32 4.71 -18.17
CA TRP A 10 3.87 3.53 -17.42
C TRP A 10 2.62 3.77 -16.58
N LYS A 11 2.15 5.00 -16.45
CA LYS A 11 1.08 5.40 -15.53
C LYS A 11 -0.15 4.50 -15.61
N GLU A 12 -0.69 4.32 -16.81
CA GLU A 12 -1.91 3.53 -17.01
C GLU A 12 -1.70 2.06 -16.66
N LYS A 13 -0.57 1.47 -17.08
CA LYS A 13 -0.22 0.08 -16.77
C LYS A 13 0.03 -0.13 -15.27
N TRP A 14 0.68 0.82 -14.61
CA TRP A 14 0.91 0.81 -13.17
C TRP A 14 -0.41 0.84 -12.42
N ASP A 15 -1.28 1.81 -12.72
CA ASP A 15 -2.55 1.97 -12.02
C ASP A 15 -3.46 0.76 -12.24
N GLN A 16 -3.49 0.23 -13.47
CA GLN A 16 -4.22 -1.00 -13.76
C GLN A 16 -3.66 -2.19 -12.97
N PHE A 17 -2.34 -2.33 -12.89
CA PHE A 17 -1.72 -3.39 -12.09
C PHE A 17 -2.07 -3.27 -10.59
N VAL A 18 -2.01 -2.07 -10.03
CA VAL A 18 -2.41 -1.81 -8.63
C VAL A 18 -3.88 -2.17 -8.41
N LEU A 19 -4.78 -1.81 -9.32
CA LEU A 19 -6.20 -2.15 -9.23
C LEU A 19 -6.47 -3.66 -9.35
N GLU A 20 -5.58 -4.42 -9.98
CA GLU A 20 -5.68 -5.88 -10.08
C GLU A 20 -4.90 -6.65 -8.99
N SER A 21 -4.09 -5.93 -8.21
CA SER A 21 -3.20 -6.50 -7.22
C SER A 21 -3.93 -7.07 -6.00
N ASN A 22 -3.20 -7.83 -5.19
CA ASN A 22 -3.71 -8.39 -3.95
C ASN A 22 -3.76 -7.34 -2.83
N ASN A 23 -2.69 -6.56 -2.68
CA ASN A 23 -2.45 -5.66 -1.54
C ASN A 23 -2.45 -4.18 -1.90
N GLY A 24 -2.63 -3.82 -3.18
CA GLY A 24 -2.65 -2.44 -3.63
C GLY A 24 -3.92 -1.70 -3.19
N THR A 25 -3.75 -0.40 -2.95
CA THR A 25 -4.81 0.53 -2.52
C THR A 25 -4.69 1.85 -3.28
N MET A 26 -5.60 2.80 -3.01
CA MET A 26 -5.52 4.15 -3.56
C MET A 26 -4.16 4.85 -3.35
N PHE A 27 -3.45 4.55 -2.26
CA PHE A 27 -2.15 5.15 -1.96
C PHE A 27 -0.99 4.66 -2.82
N HIS A 28 -1.22 3.65 -3.67
CA HIS A 28 -0.21 3.14 -4.59
C HIS A 28 -0.45 3.61 -6.02
N LEU A 29 -1.58 4.28 -6.29
CA LEU A 29 -1.93 4.73 -7.62
C LEU A 29 -1.15 6.00 -7.98
N GLN A 30 -0.61 6.08 -9.19
CA GLN A 30 0.04 7.28 -9.72
C GLN A 30 -0.91 8.47 -9.70
N LYS A 31 -2.20 8.26 -9.98
CA LYS A 31 -3.22 9.32 -9.84
C LYS A 31 -3.34 9.90 -8.43
N PHE A 32 -2.98 9.15 -7.39
CA PHE A 32 -2.93 9.67 -6.02
C PHE A 32 -1.69 10.55 -5.82
N PHE A 33 -0.55 10.17 -6.38
CA PHE A 33 0.68 10.96 -6.28
C PHE A 33 0.58 12.28 -7.06
N ASP A 34 -0.14 12.32 -8.19
CA ASP A 34 -0.35 13.53 -9.00
C ASP A 34 -1.02 14.69 -8.26
N TYR A 35 -1.79 14.42 -7.20
CA TYR A 35 -2.43 15.48 -6.39
C TYR A 35 -1.41 16.34 -5.63
N HIS A 36 -0.20 15.83 -5.43
CA HIS A 36 0.83 16.58 -4.71
C HIS A 36 1.37 17.73 -5.55
N LYS A 37 1.60 18.88 -4.91
CA LYS A 37 2.21 20.04 -5.56
C LYS A 37 3.53 19.64 -6.26
N PRO A 38 3.73 20.03 -7.53
CA PRO A 38 4.98 19.76 -8.24
C PRO A 38 6.20 20.20 -7.43
N GLY A 39 7.23 19.34 -7.37
CA GLY A 39 8.48 19.62 -6.66
C GLY A 39 8.46 19.37 -5.15
N LYS A 40 7.32 18.99 -4.54
CA LYS A 40 7.27 18.63 -3.12
C LYS A 40 8.02 17.33 -2.81
N PHE A 41 7.97 16.37 -3.73
CA PHE A 41 8.59 15.05 -3.59
C PHE A 41 9.35 14.70 -4.86
N ASN A 42 10.51 14.07 -4.71
CA ASN A 42 11.27 13.51 -5.82
C ASN A 42 11.03 11.99 -5.86
N PHE A 43 10.06 11.54 -6.64
CA PHE A 43 9.69 10.13 -6.65
C PHE A 43 10.70 9.28 -7.45
N ASN A 44 11.04 8.12 -6.89
CA ASN A 44 11.86 7.09 -7.54
C ASN A 44 11.07 5.77 -7.52
N HIS A 45 9.85 5.81 -8.05
CA HIS A 45 8.99 4.63 -8.11
C HIS A 45 9.62 3.53 -8.98
N LEU A 46 9.50 2.28 -8.54
CA LEU A 46 10.13 1.14 -9.21
C LEU A 46 9.08 0.19 -9.79
N ILE A 47 9.33 -0.30 -10.99
CA ILE A 47 8.53 -1.33 -11.66
C ILE A 47 9.38 -2.58 -11.80
N PHE A 48 8.84 -3.71 -11.36
CA PHE A 48 9.46 -5.02 -11.52
C PHE A 48 8.86 -5.69 -12.75
N LEU A 49 9.71 -6.00 -13.73
CA LEU A 49 9.31 -6.63 -14.97
C LEU A 49 9.81 -8.07 -15.06
N GLU A 50 8.94 -8.95 -15.57
CA GLU A 50 9.28 -10.30 -15.97
C GLU A 50 8.72 -10.56 -17.36
N LYS A 51 9.60 -10.83 -18.33
CA LYS A 51 9.24 -11.00 -19.75
C LYS A 51 8.40 -9.83 -20.28
N GLY A 52 8.75 -8.60 -19.89
CA GLY A 52 8.06 -7.37 -20.29
C GLY A 52 6.75 -7.06 -19.57
N ASN A 53 6.30 -7.91 -18.63
CA ASN A 53 5.07 -7.70 -17.87
C ASN A 53 5.37 -7.25 -16.44
N ILE A 54 4.53 -6.36 -15.89
CA ILE A 54 4.62 -5.92 -14.50
C ILE A 54 4.26 -7.10 -13.58
N VAL A 55 5.18 -7.46 -12.68
CA VAL A 55 4.96 -8.48 -11.64
C VAL A 55 4.89 -7.90 -10.24
N ALA A 56 5.48 -6.71 -10.04
CA ALA A 56 5.35 -5.92 -8.82
C ALA A 56 5.57 -4.44 -9.13
N VAL A 57 5.05 -3.58 -8.27
CA VAL A 57 5.34 -2.15 -8.28
C VAL A 57 5.68 -1.68 -6.87
N LEU A 58 6.53 -0.68 -6.75
CA LEU A 58 6.98 -0.14 -5.47
C LEU A 58 7.04 1.39 -5.55
N PRO A 59 6.04 2.12 -5.02
CA PRO A 59 6.14 3.55 -4.85
C PRO A 59 7.21 3.87 -3.79
N GLY A 60 7.88 5.00 -3.91
CA GLY A 60 8.97 5.39 -3.02
C GLY A 60 9.85 6.49 -3.59
N SER A 61 10.88 6.87 -2.83
CA SER A 61 11.87 7.90 -3.15
C SER A 61 13.24 7.53 -2.58
N ILE A 62 14.30 8.10 -3.15
CA ILE A 62 15.63 8.09 -2.56
C ILE A 62 15.81 9.30 -1.63
N ILE A 63 16.00 9.02 -0.35
CA ILE A 63 16.28 9.99 0.69
C ILE A 63 17.80 10.08 0.92
N ASN A 64 18.33 11.30 0.90
CA ASN A 64 19.75 11.59 1.12
C ASN A 64 20.71 10.75 0.23
N GLY A 65 20.25 10.31 -0.94
CA GLY A 65 21.04 9.51 -1.88
C GLY A 65 21.34 8.06 -1.48
N THR A 66 20.90 7.60 -0.30
CA THR A 66 21.33 6.29 0.25
C THR A 66 20.22 5.46 0.88
N LEU A 67 19.08 6.05 1.21
CA LEU A 67 17.92 5.35 1.75
C LEU A 67 16.82 5.30 0.68
N PHE A 68 16.34 4.11 0.34
CA PHE A 68 15.06 3.99 -0.36
C PHE A 68 13.94 3.92 0.66
N GLU A 69 13.00 4.86 0.60
CA GLU A 69 11.89 4.91 1.54
C GLU A 69 10.54 4.77 0.81
N SER A 70 9.68 3.93 1.39
CA SER A 70 8.27 3.81 1.06
C SER A 70 7.47 3.70 2.36
N PRO A 71 6.54 4.62 2.65
CA PRO A 71 5.85 5.50 1.72
C PRO A 71 6.51 6.88 1.62
N ILE A 72 6.13 7.63 0.58
CA ILE A 72 6.44 9.05 0.44
C ILE A 72 5.16 9.78 0.06
N GLY A 73 4.72 10.72 0.90
CA GLY A 73 3.46 11.44 0.69
C GLY A 73 2.20 10.57 0.86
N ALA A 74 2.33 9.38 1.48
CA ALA A 74 1.23 8.46 1.75
C ALA A 74 1.37 7.83 3.14
N SER A 75 0.29 7.20 3.64
CA SER A 75 0.33 6.48 4.93
C SER A 75 1.07 5.14 4.85
N TYR A 76 1.09 4.50 3.68
CA TYR A 76 1.78 3.24 3.40
C TYR A 76 2.01 3.11 1.88
N GLY A 77 2.96 2.27 1.50
CA GLY A 77 3.41 2.07 0.13
C GLY A 77 3.92 0.64 -0.02
N SER A 78 5.21 0.40 0.20
CA SER A 78 5.82 -0.93 0.09
C SER A 78 5.52 -1.62 -1.26
N ILE A 79 5.88 -2.90 -1.36
CA ILE A 79 5.78 -3.68 -2.58
C ILE A 79 4.33 -4.09 -2.82
N VAL A 80 3.80 -3.80 -4.00
CA VAL A 80 2.48 -4.24 -4.45
C VAL A 80 2.63 -5.38 -5.44
N THR A 81 1.88 -6.47 -5.23
CA THR A 81 1.89 -7.66 -6.09
C THR A 81 0.48 -8.21 -6.27
N LYS A 82 0.27 -9.05 -7.29
CA LYS A 82 -0.86 -9.99 -7.31
C LYS A 82 -0.72 -11.02 -6.18
N ASP A 83 -1.68 -11.94 -6.06
CA ASP A 83 -1.54 -13.06 -5.14
C ASP A 83 -0.45 -14.01 -5.66
N VAL A 84 0.70 -13.99 -5.00
CA VAL A 84 1.92 -14.70 -5.42
C VAL A 84 2.33 -15.74 -4.39
N LYS A 85 2.92 -16.83 -4.87
CA LYS A 85 3.55 -17.84 -4.00
C LYS A 85 4.81 -17.28 -3.35
N PHE A 86 5.20 -17.86 -2.21
CA PHE A 86 6.41 -17.49 -1.49
C PHE A 86 7.67 -17.42 -2.36
N THR A 87 7.88 -18.37 -3.28
CA THR A 87 9.05 -18.37 -4.18
C THR A 87 9.14 -17.11 -5.04
N LYS A 88 8.01 -16.60 -5.53
CA LYS A 88 7.96 -15.36 -6.32
C LYS A 88 8.11 -14.13 -5.43
N ALA A 89 7.51 -14.12 -4.23
CA ALA A 89 7.73 -13.05 -3.25
C ALA A 89 9.22 -12.94 -2.87
N LEU A 90 9.89 -14.06 -2.62
CA LEU A 90 11.32 -14.13 -2.34
C LEU A 90 12.16 -13.57 -3.51
N GLU A 91 11.85 -13.95 -4.75
CA GLU A 91 12.52 -13.42 -5.94
C GLU A 91 12.36 -11.90 -6.05
N ILE A 92 11.16 -11.36 -5.82
CA ILE A 92 10.88 -9.91 -5.87
C ILE A 92 11.72 -9.15 -4.84
N VAL A 93 11.71 -9.61 -3.58
CA VAL A 93 12.46 -8.95 -2.50
C VAL A 93 13.98 -9.07 -2.73
N GLN A 94 14.46 -10.24 -3.17
CA GLN A 94 15.88 -10.42 -3.50
C GLN A 94 16.31 -9.47 -4.62
N THR A 95 15.49 -9.35 -5.67
CA THR A 95 15.75 -8.44 -6.80
C THR A 95 15.82 -6.98 -6.32
N LEU A 96 14.95 -6.57 -5.40
CA LEU A 96 14.98 -5.23 -4.81
C LEU A 96 16.28 -4.96 -4.05
N ILE A 97 16.73 -5.91 -3.23
CA ILE A 97 17.99 -5.81 -2.48
C ILE A 97 19.18 -5.68 -3.43
N GLU A 98 19.25 -6.51 -4.46
CA GLU A 98 20.33 -6.50 -5.46
C GLU A 98 20.35 -5.19 -6.25
N TYR A 99 19.18 -4.72 -6.69
CA TYR A 99 19.04 -3.43 -7.35
C TYR A 99 19.52 -2.28 -6.44
N GLY A 100 19.07 -2.25 -5.18
CA GLY A 100 19.50 -1.24 -4.22
C GLY A 100 21.01 -1.24 -4.00
N LYS A 101 21.62 -2.42 -3.86
CA LYS A 101 23.09 -2.57 -3.77
C LYS A 101 23.79 -2.01 -5.00
N SER A 102 23.30 -2.31 -6.21
CA SER A 102 23.86 -1.79 -7.46
C SER A 102 23.78 -0.27 -7.58
N LYS A 103 22.78 0.34 -6.93
CA LYS A 103 22.57 1.80 -6.86
C LYS A 103 23.28 2.45 -5.67
N GLY A 104 23.98 1.67 -4.85
CA GLY A 104 24.70 2.16 -3.66
C GLY A 104 23.80 2.51 -2.47
N TRP A 105 22.57 1.98 -2.42
CA TRP A 105 21.69 2.17 -1.27
C TRP A 105 22.25 1.44 -0.05
N LYS A 106 22.17 2.10 1.09
CA LYS A 106 22.56 1.55 2.39
C LYS A 106 21.38 0.93 3.11
N GLU A 107 20.18 1.48 2.87
CA GLU A 107 18.97 1.13 3.62
C GLU A 107 17.75 1.12 2.71
N ILE A 108 16.80 0.24 3.03
CA ILE A 108 15.48 0.15 2.40
C ILE A 108 14.46 0.10 3.53
N LEU A 109 13.60 1.11 3.60
CA LEU A 109 12.53 1.22 4.59
C LEU A 109 11.17 1.10 3.90
N LEU A 110 10.39 0.10 4.29
CA LEU A 110 9.10 -0.22 3.66
C LEU A 110 7.99 -0.30 4.71
N THR A 111 6.92 0.45 4.50
CA THR A 111 5.68 0.35 5.29
C THR A 111 4.58 -0.27 4.44
N SER A 112 4.30 -1.55 4.70
CA SER A 112 3.23 -2.29 4.01
C SER A 112 1.84 -1.77 4.35
N ALA A 113 0.93 -1.88 3.39
CA ALA A 113 -0.49 -1.64 3.65
C ALA A 113 -1.00 -2.60 4.73
N PRO A 114 -1.95 -2.17 5.58
CA PRO A 114 -2.60 -3.07 6.53
C PRO A 114 -3.22 -4.29 5.83
N ARG A 115 -2.98 -5.49 6.37
CA ARG A 115 -3.44 -6.77 5.81
C ARG A 115 -4.94 -6.85 5.53
N VAL A 116 -5.75 -6.05 6.21
CA VAL A 116 -7.21 -5.99 5.95
C VAL A 116 -7.55 -5.49 4.55
N TYR A 117 -6.63 -4.80 3.87
CA TYR A 117 -6.80 -4.37 2.49
C TYR A 117 -6.45 -5.46 1.47
N GLU A 118 -5.87 -6.59 1.89
CA GLU A 118 -5.57 -7.70 0.99
C GLU A 118 -6.84 -8.39 0.52
N ARG A 119 -6.95 -8.66 -0.79
CA ARG A 119 -8.05 -9.44 -1.35
C ARG A 119 -8.03 -10.89 -0.88
N TYR A 120 -6.84 -11.48 -0.91
CA TYR A 120 -6.53 -12.83 -0.49
C TYR A 120 -5.42 -12.75 0.57
N PRO A 121 -5.79 -12.88 1.87
CA PRO A 121 -4.82 -12.77 2.94
C PRO A 121 -3.68 -13.77 2.78
N ASN A 122 -2.45 -13.27 2.64
CA ASN A 122 -1.25 -14.11 2.63
C ASN A 122 -0.08 -13.35 3.28
N GLU A 123 0.93 -14.07 3.75
CA GLU A 123 2.10 -13.47 4.44
C GLU A 123 3.39 -13.66 3.63
N ASN A 124 3.27 -13.95 2.33
CA ASN A 124 4.41 -14.37 1.51
C ASN A 124 5.45 -13.24 1.35
N LEU A 125 5.00 -12.00 1.11
CA LEU A 125 5.89 -10.83 1.01
C LEU A 125 6.54 -10.49 2.34
N ASP A 126 5.76 -10.41 3.42
CA ASP A 126 6.26 -10.11 4.76
C ASP A 126 7.29 -11.15 5.21
N PHE A 127 6.99 -12.43 5.01
CA PHE A 127 7.92 -13.51 5.33
C PHE A 127 9.16 -13.49 4.43
N ALA A 128 9.04 -13.16 3.14
CA ALA A 128 10.20 -13.01 2.25
C ALA A 128 11.13 -11.88 2.68
N MET A 129 10.58 -10.73 3.10
CA MET A 129 11.36 -9.62 3.66
C MET A 129 12.11 -10.07 4.92
N LEU A 130 11.41 -10.69 5.87
CA LEU A 130 12.04 -11.21 7.09
C LEU A 130 13.14 -12.25 6.79
N TRP A 131 12.86 -13.18 5.88
CA TRP A 131 13.81 -14.22 5.47
C TRP A 131 15.10 -13.64 4.88
N LEU A 132 15.00 -12.51 4.17
CA LEU A 132 16.13 -11.82 3.56
C LEU A 132 16.75 -10.73 4.45
N GLY A 133 16.41 -10.72 5.74
CA GLY A 133 17.08 -9.91 6.76
C GLY A 133 16.49 -8.53 7.01
N PHE A 134 15.30 -8.23 6.46
CA PHE A 134 14.54 -7.07 6.93
C PHE A 134 14.15 -7.26 8.38
N LYS A 135 14.05 -6.14 9.10
CA LYS A 135 13.64 -6.11 10.52
C LYS A 135 12.46 -5.17 10.67
N TYR A 136 11.61 -5.46 11.64
CA TYR A 136 10.57 -4.52 12.04
C TYR A 136 11.19 -3.34 12.77
N ASP A 137 10.90 -2.13 12.28
CA ASP A 137 11.26 -0.87 12.95
C ASP A 137 10.05 -0.36 13.75
N LEU A 138 8.91 -0.18 13.08
CA LEU A 138 7.64 0.21 13.68
C LEU A 138 6.56 -0.85 13.43
N HIS A 139 5.69 -1.05 14.42
CA HIS A 139 4.53 -1.93 14.29
C HIS A 139 3.26 -1.10 14.46
N TYR A 140 2.63 -0.74 13.35
CA TYR A 140 1.37 0.01 13.35
C TYR A 140 0.18 -0.93 13.57
N ILE A 141 -0.73 -0.55 14.45
CA ILE A 141 -1.99 -1.27 14.67
C ILE A 141 -3.07 -0.66 13.79
N SER A 142 -3.76 -1.49 13.03
CA SER A 142 -4.97 -1.10 12.29
C SER A 142 -6.19 -1.80 12.89
N SER A 143 -7.24 -1.03 13.16
CA SER A 143 -8.55 -1.56 13.54
C SER A 143 -9.49 -1.46 12.36
N ALA A 144 -10.14 -2.57 12.02
CA ALA A 144 -11.06 -2.64 10.90
C ALA A 144 -12.33 -3.39 11.28
N ILE A 145 -13.46 -2.90 10.79
CA ILE A 145 -14.76 -3.48 11.01
C ILE A 145 -15.27 -3.99 9.67
N LYS A 146 -15.34 -5.32 9.51
CA LYS A 146 -15.99 -5.92 8.35
C LYS A 146 -17.47 -5.54 8.35
N LEU A 147 -17.89 -4.84 7.30
CA LEU A 147 -19.28 -4.49 7.05
C LEU A 147 -19.95 -5.63 6.29
N PHE A 148 -21.21 -5.89 6.62
CA PHE A 148 -22.05 -6.90 5.98
C PHE A 148 -23.34 -6.21 5.58
N PRO A 149 -23.68 -6.11 4.28
CA PRO A 149 -24.89 -5.43 3.82
C PRO A 149 -26.17 -5.95 4.51
N GLU A 150 -26.21 -7.24 4.78
CA GLU A 150 -27.34 -7.94 5.40
C GLU A 150 -27.39 -7.84 6.94
N ARG A 151 -26.42 -7.19 7.60
CA ARG A 151 -26.40 -7.06 9.06
C ARG A 151 -26.52 -5.60 9.50
N ASP A 152 -27.39 -5.34 10.47
CA ASP A 152 -27.41 -4.06 11.16
C ASP A 152 -26.10 -3.85 11.94
N ILE A 153 -25.26 -2.93 11.44
CA ILE A 153 -23.99 -2.59 12.06
C ILE A 153 -24.16 -1.99 13.46
N ILE A 154 -25.28 -1.29 13.72
CA ILE A 154 -25.55 -0.64 15.02
C ILE A 154 -25.68 -1.68 16.13
N SER A 155 -26.20 -2.88 15.84
CA SER A 155 -26.31 -3.98 16.81
C SER A 155 -24.95 -4.40 17.41
N ARG A 156 -23.85 -4.22 16.67
CA ARG A 156 -22.48 -4.57 17.09
C ARG A 156 -21.85 -3.54 18.01
N PHE A 157 -22.38 -2.33 18.06
CA PHE A 157 -21.85 -1.28 18.92
C PHE A 157 -22.20 -1.50 20.38
N GLN A 158 -21.38 -0.96 21.29
CA GLN A 158 -21.69 -0.97 22.73
C GLN A 158 -23.02 -0.24 23.01
N GLN A 159 -23.68 -0.61 24.12
CA GLN A 159 -25.01 -0.07 24.48
C GLN A 159 -25.05 1.47 24.52
N THR A 160 -23.99 2.10 25.02
CA THR A 160 -23.82 3.55 25.09
C THR A 160 -23.83 4.18 23.69
N VAL A 161 -23.05 3.62 22.76
CA VAL A 161 -23.00 4.05 21.36
C VAL A 161 -24.35 3.85 20.68
N ARG A 162 -25.01 2.71 20.90
CA ARG A 162 -26.37 2.46 20.36
C ARG A 162 -27.39 3.49 20.85
N ARG A 163 -27.33 3.88 22.13
CA ARG A 163 -28.20 4.92 22.70
C ARG A 163 -27.95 6.28 22.04
N ASN A 164 -26.68 6.64 21.86
CA ASN A 164 -26.30 7.92 21.27
C ASN A 164 -26.74 8.01 19.80
N VAL A 165 -26.47 6.98 18.99
CA VAL A 165 -26.92 6.92 17.59
C VAL A 165 -28.45 7.11 17.48
N ARG A 166 -29.24 6.39 18.30
CA ARG A 166 -30.70 6.51 18.30
C ARG A 166 -31.20 7.89 18.75
N LYS A 167 -30.48 8.57 19.64
CA LYS A 167 -30.79 9.93 20.07
C LYS A 167 -30.53 10.91 18.91
N THR A 168 -29.35 10.84 18.31
CA THR A 168 -28.92 11.71 17.20
C THR A 168 -29.83 11.57 15.97
N LEU A 169 -30.26 10.36 15.62
CA LEU A 169 -31.17 10.14 14.48
C LEU A 169 -32.59 10.73 14.67
N LYS A 170 -32.97 11.10 15.89
CA LYS A 170 -34.25 11.74 16.22
C LYS A 170 -34.11 13.24 16.44
N ASP A 171 -32.90 13.77 16.37
CA ASP A 171 -32.60 15.17 16.65
C ASP A 171 -32.92 16.01 15.40
N PRO A 172 -33.96 16.87 15.42
CA PRO A 172 -34.37 17.63 14.25
C PRO A 172 -33.34 18.69 13.85
N ASP A 173 -32.41 19.04 14.74
CA ASP A 173 -31.40 20.05 14.51
C ASP A 173 -30.15 19.49 13.81
N ILE A 174 -30.10 18.18 13.55
CA ILE A 174 -28.96 17.50 12.92
C ILE A 174 -29.34 17.01 11.51
N ARG A 175 -28.58 17.45 10.50
CA ARG A 175 -28.70 17.01 9.11
C ARG A 175 -27.35 16.49 8.60
N VAL A 176 -27.39 15.41 7.81
CA VAL A 176 -26.21 14.85 7.11
C VAL A 176 -26.49 14.89 5.62
N GLU A 177 -25.57 15.47 4.85
CA GLU A 177 -25.64 15.59 3.40
C GLU A 177 -24.31 15.07 2.81
N MET A 178 -24.39 14.36 1.68
CA MET A 178 -23.21 14.05 0.88
C MET A 178 -22.97 15.23 -0.05
N ASN A 179 -21.77 15.81 -0.01
CA ASN A 179 -21.38 16.82 -0.97
C ASN A 179 -20.75 16.13 -2.18
N ASP A 180 -21.17 16.56 -3.37
CA ASP A 180 -20.58 16.18 -4.65
C ASP A 180 -19.21 16.86 -4.87
#